data_AF-A0A1W7D4I7-F1
#
_entry.id   AF-A0A1W7D4I7-F1
#
_cell.length_a   1.000
_cell.length_b   1.000
_cell.length_c   1.000
_cell.angle_alpha   90.00
_cell.angle_beta   90.00
_cell.angle_gamma   90.00
#
_symmetry.space_group_name_H-M   'P 1'
#
loop_
_entity.id
_entity.type
_entity.pdbx_description
1 polymer ?
#
loop_
_entity_poly.entity_id
_entity_poly.type
_entity_poly.pdbx_seq_one_letter_code
_entity_poly.pdbx_strand_id
1 'polypeptide(L)'
;MDHPEHRGHPPARGGSLWLHPDDDLAPNRPGETLHGRVAALPAGRLRAARDRLLRRSADADALRAALRAQQRAGAVLDGFGPAGWRVLHSVPLPGGADLPHLAIGPGGVFAIRSVPLDGTRVAVDEDFVRVDGRRAEPHVRLSRRAATRAAHALGRARGHPVGVRAVLVCVAAVRITVGEQPRDVDVLDEVALAGLCGRGGVLTPAGVEALHSAARDRGTWRYA
;
A
#
# COMPACT_ATOMS: atom_id res chain seq x y z
N MET A 1 17.39 12.97 -56.76
CA MET A 1 18.47 12.26 -56.07
C MET A 1 18.22 12.47 -54.60
N ASP A 2 17.61 11.47 -53.98
CA ASP A 2 16.88 11.55 -52.71
C ASP A 2 17.79 11.83 -51.51
N HIS A 3 17.33 12.73 -50.63
CA HIS A 3 17.87 12.90 -49.28
C HIS A 3 17.31 11.80 -48.37
N PRO A 4 18.15 10.99 -47.69
CA PRO A 4 17.64 10.08 -46.69
C PRO A 4 17.38 10.85 -45.38
N GLU A 5 16.12 10.87 -44.98
CA GLU A 5 15.68 11.33 -43.67
C GLU A 5 16.27 10.44 -42.58
N HIS A 6 17.20 10.97 -41.80
CA HIS A 6 17.70 10.33 -40.60
C HIS A 6 16.63 10.44 -39.50
N ARG A 7 15.71 9.48 -39.47
CA ARG A 7 14.75 9.32 -38.37
C ARG A 7 15.51 9.11 -37.08
N GLY A 8 15.52 10.13 -36.24
CA GLY A 8 16.08 10.09 -34.89
C GLY A 8 15.45 8.92 -34.11
N HIS A 9 16.30 7.98 -33.73
CA HIS A 9 16.00 6.97 -32.72
C HIS A 9 15.73 7.72 -31.40
N PRO A 10 14.60 7.51 -30.69
CA PRO A 10 14.44 8.10 -29.37
C PRO A 10 15.55 7.55 -28.45
N PRO A 11 16.19 8.39 -27.63
CA PRO A 11 17.22 7.91 -26.73
C PRO A 11 16.62 6.86 -25.80
N ALA A 12 17.32 5.74 -25.66
CA ALA A 12 17.06 4.77 -24.61
C ALA A 12 16.99 5.53 -23.28
N ARG A 13 15.87 5.39 -22.54
CA ARG A 13 15.70 5.98 -21.20
C ARG A 13 16.64 5.26 -20.22
N GLY A 14 17.92 5.60 -20.29
CA GLY A 14 18.87 5.36 -19.22
C GLY A 14 18.41 6.14 -18.01
N GLY A 15 18.25 5.42 -16.89
CA GLY A 15 17.68 5.93 -15.65
C GLY A 15 18.38 7.21 -15.20
N SER A 16 17.66 8.33 -15.29
CA SER A 16 18.00 9.50 -14.51
C SER A 16 17.82 9.11 -13.04
N LEU A 17 18.88 9.18 -12.24
CA LEU A 17 18.80 9.08 -10.78
C LEU A 17 17.88 10.15 -10.17
N TRP A 18 17.52 11.15 -10.97
CA TRP A 18 16.60 12.23 -10.65
C TRP A 18 15.26 12.01 -11.34
N LEU A 19 14.23 11.76 -10.54
CA LEU A 19 12.84 11.83 -10.98
C LEU A 19 12.33 13.26 -10.80
N HIS A 20 11.40 13.68 -11.66
CA HIS A 20 10.65 14.90 -11.42
C HIS A 20 9.91 14.78 -10.09
N PRO A 21 9.82 15.83 -9.25
CA PRO A 21 9.15 15.76 -7.95
C PRO A 21 7.73 15.18 -8.01
N ASP A 22 6.99 15.46 -9.08
CA ASP A 22 5.63 14.93 -9.28
C ASP A 22 5.58 13.45 -9.69
N ASP A 23 6.67 12.91 -10.20
CA ASP A 23 6.80 11.51 -10.57
C ASP A 23 7.49 10.67 -9.49
N ASP A 24 8.07 11.30 -8.47
CA ASP A 24 8.69 10.61 -7.35
C ASP A 24 7.69 10.34 -6.21
N LEU A 25 7.48 9.07 -5.91
CA LEU A 25 6.59 8.62 -4.82
C LEU A 25 7.31 8.49 -3.48
N ALA A 26 8.65 8.59 -3.44
CA ALA A 26 9.42 8.49 -2.20
C ALA A 26 9.01 9.47 -1.08
N PRO A 27 8.61 10.73 -1.34
CA PRO A 27 8.24 11.66 -0.27
C PRO A 27 6.81 11.48 0.24
N ASN A 28 6.01 10.58 -0.33
CA ASN A 28 4.62 10.38 0.10
C ASN A 28 4.55 9.98 1.57
N ARG A 29 3.59 10.56 2.29
CA ARG A 29 3.36 10.22 3.69
C ARG A 29 2.39 9.04 3.80
N PRO A 30 2.40 8.31 4.93
CA PRO A 30 1.36 7.33 5.24
C PRO A 30 -0.05 7.92 5.11
N GLY A 31 -0.81 7.46 4.11
CA GLY A 31 -2.17 7.94 3.83
C GLY A 31 -2.25 9.26 3.06
N GLU A 32 -1.23 9.62 2.29
CA GLU A 32 -1.18 10.81 1.42
C GLU A 32 -2.50 11.05 0.66
N THR A 33 -3.04 10.00 0.02
CA THR A 33 -4.28 10.11 -0.78
C THR A 33 -5.55 10.28 0.06
N LEU A 34 -5.49 10.06 1.37
CA LEU A 34 -6.62 10.23 2.29
C LEU A 34 -6.64 11.61 2.97
N HIS A 35 -5.49 12.31 3.06
CA HIS A 35 -5.40 13.59 3.75
C HIS A 35 -6.38 14.64 3.17
N GLY A 36 -6.38 14.82 1.86
CA GLY A 36 -7.30 15.76 1.19
C GLY A 36 -8.78 15.40 1.40
N ARG A 37 -9.09 14.10 1.39
CA ARG A 37 -10.46 13.61 1.60
C ARG A 37 -10.94 13.86 3.04
N VAL A 38 -10.07 13.67 4.03
CA VAL A 38 -10.36 13.97 5.44
C VAL A 38 -10.48 15.49 5.66
N ALA A 39 -9.62 16.29 5.05
CA ALA A 39 -9.67 17.75 5.14
C ALA A 39 -10.94 18.35 4.51
N ALA A 40 -11.48 17.70 3.47
CA ALA A 40 -12.72 18.11 2.82
C ALA A 40 -14.00 17.74 3.60
N LEU A 41 -13.88 17.00 4.71
CA LEU A 41 -15.04 16.67 5.54
C LEU A 41 -15.67 17.94 6.13
N PRO A 42 -17.02 18.03 6.21
CA PRO A 42 -17.68 19.22 6.73
C PRO A 42 -17.21 19.59 8.14
N ALA A 43 -16.83 20.86 8.34
CA ALA A 43 -16.52 21.43 9.64
C ALA A 43 -17.74 22.17 10.25
N GLY A 44 -17.95 22.05 11.56
CA GLY A 44 -18.95 22.81 12.33
C GLY A 44 -20.02 21.98 13.05
N ARG A 45 -20.36 22.36 14.30
CA ARG A 45 -21.25 21.59 15.20
C ARG A 45 -22.65 21.35 14.64
N LEU A 46 -23.26 22.36 14.00
CA LEU A 46 -24.61 22.29 13.42
C LEU A 46 -24.69 21.35 12.22
N ARG A 47 -23.71 21.41 11.31
CA ARG A 47 -23.65 20.49 10.15
C ARG A 47 -23.26 19.08 10.57
N ALA A 48 -22.35 18.93 11.54
CA ALA A 48 -22.00 17.63 12.10
C ALA A 48 -23.21 16.94 12.76
N ALA A 49 -24.06 17.68 13.48
CA ALA A 49 -25.32 17.14 14.02
C ALA A 49 -26.27 16.67 12.91
N ARG A 50 -26.42 17.44 11.83
CA ARG A 50 -27.23 17.05 10.66
C ARG A 50 -26.68 15.80 9.96
N ASP A 51 -25.38 15.73 9.76
CA ASP A 51 -24.73 14.59 9.09
C ASP A 51 -24.74 13.33 9.97
N ARG A 52 -24.79 13.49 11.31
CA ARG A 52 -25.02 12.39 12.25
C ARG A 52 -26.41 11.77 12.08
N LEU A 53 -27.42 12.62 11.90
CA LEU A 53 -28.79 12.19 11.63
C LEU A 53 -28.91 11.44 10.29
N LEU A 54 -28.15 11.87 9.28
CA LEU A 54 -28.18 11.30 7.92
C LEU A 54 -27.23 10.11 7.69
N ARG A 55 -26.64 9.51 8.74
CA ARG A 55 -25.58 8.48 8.65
C ARG A 55 -24.29 8.88 7.92
N ARG A 56 -24.20 10.10 7.37
CA ARG A 56 -22.97 10.67 6.76
C ARG A 56 -21.82 10.81 7.75
N SER A 57 -22.12 10.90 9.06
CA SER A 57 -21.08 10.86 10.10
C SER A 57 -20.31 9.53 10.15
N ALA A 58 -20.97 8.40 9.86
CA ALA A 58 -20.33 7.09 9.91
C ALA A 58 -19.28 6.94 8.80
N ASP A 59 -19.55 7.49 7.61
CA ASP A 59 -18.59 7.52 6.49
C ASP A 59 -17.39 8.43 6.79
N ALA A 60 -17.65 9.58 7.41
CA ALA A 60 -16.60 10.50 7.85
C ALA A 60 -15.68 9.86 8.91
N ASP A 61 -16.26 9.14 9.87
CA ASP A 61 -15.51 8.45 10.91
C ASP A 61 -14.74 7.25 10.36
N ALA A 62 -15.33 6.48 9.45
CA ALA A 62 -14.65 5.39 8.75
C ALA A 62 -13.45 5.91 7.93
N LEU A 63 -13.60 7.05 7.26
CA LEU A 63 -12.50 7.67 6.51
C LEU A 63 -11.36 8.14 7.44
N ARG A 64 -11.70 8.76 8.58
CA ARG A 64 -10.70 9.14 9.59
C ARG A 64 -10.02 7.91 10.20
N ALA A 65 -10.77 6.85 10.46
CA ALA A 65 -10.24 5.59 10.97
C ALA A 65 -9.29 4.93 9.97
N ALA A 66 -9.63 4.93 8.67
CA ALA A 66 -8.76 4.44 7.61
C ALA A 66 -7.43 5.21 7.53
N LEU A 67 -7.47 6.55 7.60
CA LEU A 67 -6.25 7.36 7.65
C LEU A 67 -5.40 7.03 8.88
N ARG A 68 -6.00 6.97 10.07
CA ARG A 68 -5.28 6.61 11.31
C ARG A 68 -4.66 5.21 11.22
N ALA A 69 -5.35 4.25 10.61
CA ALA A 69 -4.82 2.90 10.43
C ALA A 69 -3.60 2.87 9.50
N GLN A 70 -3.63 3.61 8.40
CA GLN A 70 -2.46 3.75 7.52
C GLN A 70 -1.31 4.49 8.21
N GLN A 71 -1.59 5.51 9.00
CA GLN A 71 -0.55 6.22 9.75
C GLN A 71 0.13 5.35 10.80
N ARG A 72 -0.64 4.53 11.54
CA ARG A 72 -0.07 3.60 12.53
C ARG A 72 0.79 2.51 11.88
N ALA A 73 0.29 1.88 10.82
CA ALA A 73 1.07 0.89 10.07
C ALA A 73 2.32 1.52 9.45
N GLY A 74 2.17 2.72 8.85
CA GLY A 74 3.28 3.50 8.30
C GLY A 74 4.37 3.78 9.33
N ALA A 75 4.00 4.24 10.53
CA ALA A 75 4.97 4.53 11.59
C ALA A 75 5.80 3.30 12.01
N VAL A 76 5.22 2.09 11.99
CA VAL A 76 5.96 0.84 12.22
C VAL A 76 6.95 0.58 11.07
N LEU A 77 6.49 0.74 9.83
CA LEU A 77 7.28 0.49 8.62
C LEU A 77 8.43 1.48 8.44
N ASP A 78 8.24 2.75 8.83
CA ASP A 78 9.29 3.78 8.77
C ASP A 78 10.52 3.39 9.61
N GLY A 79 10.31 2.57 10.64
CA GLY A 79 11.38 2.00 11.47
C GLY A 79 12.21 0.90 10.80
N PHE A 80 11.86 0.43 9.59
CA PHE A 80 12.57 -0.67 8.94
C PHE A 80 13.85 -0.24 8.22
N GLY A 81 14.02 1.06 7.97
CA GLY A 81 15.16 1.62 7.24
C GLY A 81 16.53 1.10 7.70
N PRO A 82 16.85 1.12 9.01
CA PRO A 82 18.11 0.59 9.54
C PRO A 82 18.39 -0.88 9.22
N ALA A 83 17.36 -1.69 8.95
CA ALA A 83 17.50 -3.10 8.57
C ALA A 83 17.60 -3.30 7.05
N GLY A 84 17.82 -2.23 6.28
CA GLY A 84 18.02 -2.30 4.83
C GLY A 84 16.72 -2.38 4.03
N TRP A 85 15.60 -1.95 4.60
CA TRP A 85 14.32 -1.85 3.90
C TRP A 85 14.10 -0.47 3.30
N ARG A 86 13.35 -0.43 2.21
CA ARG A 86 12.80 0.76 1.59
C ARG A 86 11.28 0.67 1.62
N VAL A 87 10.62 1.74 2.07
CA VAL A 87 9.17 1.79 2.20
C VAL A 87 8.66 2.96 1.38
N LEU A 88 7.60 2.72 0.61
CA LEU A 88 6.85 3.73 -0.12
C LEU A 88 5.41 3.75 0.40
N HIS A 89 4.83 4.94 0.54
CA HIS A 89 3.45 5.10 0.97
C HIS A 89 2.58 5.63 -0.18
N SER A 90 1.29 5.30 -0.12
CA SER A 90 0.29 5.77 -1.09
C SER A 90 0.73 5.56 -2.54
N VAL A 91 1.13 4.32 -2.85
CA VAL A 91 1.56 3.92 -4.19
C VAL A 91 0.30 3.73 -5.06
N PRO A 92 0.16 4.45 -6.18
CA PRO A 92 -0.95 4.23 -7.09
C PRO A 92 -0.80 2.84 -7.70
N LEU A 93 -1.91 2.13 -7.86
CA LEU A 93 -1.97 0.88 -8.59
C LEU A 93 -2.74 1.08 -9.90
N PRO A 94 -2.39 0.30 -10.93
CA PRO A 94 -3.16 0.21 -12.15
C PRO A 94 -4.65 -0.06 -11.88
N GLY A 95 -5.52 0.61 -12.65
CA GLY A 95 -6.96 0.56 -12.46
C GLY A 95 -7.50 1.48 -11.35
N GLY A 96 -6.71 2.48 -10.92
CA GLY A 96 -7.16 3.56 -10.04
C GLY A 96 -7.32 3.19 -8.57
N ALA A 97 -6.75 2.06 -8.14
CA ALA A 97 -6.69 1.69 -6.73
C ALA A 97 -5.40 2.23 -6.10
N ASP A 98 -5.38 2.44 -4.79
CA ASP A 98 -4.16 2.79 -4.05
C ASP A 98 -3.70 1.64 -3.17
N LEU A 99 -2.39 1.44 -3.15
CA LEU A 99 -1.68 0.61 -2.17
C LEU A 99 -1.18 1.51 -1.04
N PRO A 100 -1.67 1.33 0.20
CA PRO A 100 -1.24 2.15 1.33
C PRO A 100 0.26 2.13 1.55
N HIS A 101 0.88 0.95 1.58
CA HIS A 101 2.32 0.82 1.75
C HIS A 101 2.90 -0.31 0.89
N LEU A 102 4.10 -0.07 0.36
CA LEU A 102 4.94 -1.06 -0.30
C LEU A 102 6.27 -1.12 0.46
N ALA A 103 6.60 -2.28 1.03
CA ALA A 103 7.89 -2.51 1.67
C ALA A 103 8.76 -3.41 0.80
N ILE A 104 10.00 -2.99 0.54
CA ILE A 104 10.99 -3.69 -0.27
C ILE A 104 12.23 -3.86 0.59
N GLY A 105 12.63 -5.09 0.88
CA GLY A 105 13.78 -5.32 1.73
C GLY A 105 14.32 -6.74 1.64
N PRO A 106 15.24 -7.12 2.54
CA PRO A 106 15.92 -8.41 2.49
C PRO A 106 14.97 -9.61 2.47
N GLY A 107 13.78 -9.49 3.08
CA GLY A 107 12.74 -10.52 3.09
C GLY A 107 11.84 -10.58 1.86
N GLY A 108 12.05 -9.72 0.85
CA GLY A 108 11.25 -9.63 -0.37
C GLY A 108 10.43 -8.35 -0.49
N VAL A 109 9.37 -8.39 -1.30
CA VAL A 109 8.45 -7.26 -1.53
C VAL A 109 7.08 -7.56 -0.92
N PHE A 110 6.52 -6.61 -0.18
CA PHE A 110 5.25 -6.74 0.51
C PHE A 110 4.32 -5.59 0.14
N ALA A 111 3.13 -5.94 -0.35
CA ALA A 111 2.02 -5.01 -0.56
C ALA A 111 1.13 -5.01 0.69
N ILE A 112 1.17 -3.92 1.44
CA ILE A 112 0.62 -3.84 2.78
C ILE A 112 -0.62 -2.93 2.77
N ARG A 113 -1.74 -3.49 3.22
CA ARG A 113 -2.98 -2.76 3.48
C ARG A 113 -3.26 -2.79 4.97
N SER A 114 -3.91 -1.76 5.50
CA SER A 114 -4.38 -1.75 6.88
C SER A 114 -5.90 -1.63 6.94
N VAL A 115 -6.50 -2.30 7.92
CA VAL A 115 -7.92 -2.19 8.27
C VAL A 115 -8.03 -1.65 9.69
N PRO A 116 -8.78 -0.56 9.93
CA PRO A 116 -9.05 -0.07 11.27
C PRO A 116 -10.02 -1.01 11.98
N LEU A 117 -9.63 -1.51 13.14
CA LEU A 117 -10.44 -2.39 13.97
C LEU A 117 -10.52 -1.71 15.33
N ASP A 118 -11.56 -0.91 15.56
CA ASP A 118 -11.72 -0.09 16.76
C ASP A 118 -12.02 -0.95 18.02
N GLY A 119 -11.06 -1.77 18.45
CA GLY A 119 -11.17 -2.65 19.61
C GLY A 119 -12.13 -3.83 19.47
N THR A 120 -12.44 -4.21 18.23
CA THR A 120 -13.46 -5.22 17.90
C THR A 120 -12.86 -6.60 17.65
N ARG A 121 -13.66 -7.66 17.86
CA ARG A 121 -13.27 -9.03 17.51
C ARG A 121 -13.32 -9.22 16.00
N VAL A 122 -12.27 -9.84 15.48
CA VAL A 122 -12.11 -10.05 14.03
C VAL A 122 -12.07 -11.53 13.75
N ALA A 123 -12.93 -11.96 12.83
CA ALA A 123 -12.86 -13.27 12.21
C ALA A 123 -12.41 -13.10 10.76
N VAL A 124 -11.31 -13.74 10.39
CA VAL A 124 -10.82 -13.75 9.01
C VAL A 124 -11.13 -15.09 8.37
N ASP A 125 -11.70 -15.04 7.17
CA ASP A 125 -11.89 -16.17 6.27
C ASP A 125 -11.03 -15.97 5.00
N GLU A 126 -11.07 -16.92 4.06
CA GLU A 126 -10.19 -16.95 2.87
C GLU A 126 -10.26 -15.68 1.99
N ASP A 127 -11.38 -14.93 2.04
CA ASP A 127 -11.60 -13.77 1.17
C ASP A 127 -12.04 -12.49 1.91
N PHE A 128 -12.51 -12.62 3.16
CA PHE A 128 -13.18 -11.58 3.91
C PHE A 128 -12.68 -11.45 5.34
N VAL A 129 -12.87 -10.25 5.85
CA VAL A 129 -12.72 -9.92 7.26
C VAL A 129 -14.10 -9.57 7.80
N ARG A 130 -14.52 -10.26 8.87
CA ARG A 130 -15.70 -9.94 9.64
C ARG A 130 -15.29 -9.27 10.94
N VAL A 131 -15.86 -8.10 11.19
CA VAL A 131 -15.59 -7.28 12.36
C VAL A 131 -16.85 -7.24 13.20
N ASP A 132 -16.86 -7.91 14.36
CA ASP A 132 -17.92 -7.89 15.39
C ASP A 132 -19.38 -7.80 14.86
N GLY A 133 -19.83 -8.84 14.14
CA GLY A 133 -21.20 -8.92 13.60
C GLY A 133 -21.53 -7.96 12.45
N ARG A 134 -20.57 -7.13 12.01
CA ARG A 134 -20.71 -6.27 10.82
C ARG A 134 -20.53 -7.09 9.55
N ARG A 135 -20.99 -6.50 8.43
CA ARG A 135 -20.91 -7.09 7.10
C ARG A 135 -19.47 -7.49 6.77
N ALA A 136 -19.31 -8.69 6.20
CA ALA A 136 -18.03 -9.17 5.70
C ALA A 136 -17.48 -8.20 4.64
N GLU A 137 -16.30 -7.64 4.90
CA GLU A 137 -15.61 -6.77 3.95
C GLU A 137 -14.48 -7.53 3.26
N PRO A 138 -14.29 -7.34 1.95
CA PRO A 138 -13.41 -8.17 1.14
C PRO A 138 -11.92 -7.80 1.26
N HIS A 139 -11.44 -7.48 2.46
CA HIS A 139 -10.09 -6.95 2.65
C HIS A 139 -8.99 -7.94 2.25
N VAL A 140 -9.20 -9.26 2.45
CA VAL A 140 -8.25 -10.30 2.02
C VAL A 140 -8.16 -10.33 0.49
N ARG A 141 -9.31 -10.44 -0.19
CA ARG A 141 -9.37 -10.39 -1.66
C ARG A 141 -8.76 -9.10 -2.24
N LEU A 142 -9.00 -7.95 -1.60
CA LEU A 142 -8.42 -6.68 -2.04
C LEU A 142 -6.90 -6.62 -1.83
N SER A 143 -6.39 -7.23 -0.75
CA SER A 143 -4.94 -7.33 -0.49
C SER A 143 -4.25 -8.21 -1.53
N ARG A 144 -4.84 -9.38 -1.83
CA ARG A 144 -4.40 -10.26 -2.92
C ARG A 144 -4.31 -9.53 -4.26
N ARG A 145 -5.40 -8.86 -4.66
CA ARG A 145 -5.44 -8.08 -5.91
C ARG A 145 -4.40 -6.97 -5.96
N ALA A 146 -4.16 -6.29 -4.83
CA ALA A 146 -3.15 -5.25 -4.75
C ALA A 146 -1.74 -5.81 -4.96
N ALA A 147 -1.42 -6.94 -4.31
CA ALA A 147 -0.14 -7.62 -4.50
C ALA A 147 0.06 -8.11 -5.94
N THR A 148 -0.96 -8.72 -6.56
CA THR A 148 -0.90 -9.15 -7.98
C THR A 148 -0.63 -7.98 -8.91
N ARG A 149 -1.34 -6.85 -8.74
CA ARG A 149 -1.14 -5.65 -9.56
C ARG A 149 0.26 -5.06 -9.37
N ALA A 150 0.75 -5.04 -8.13
CA ALA A 150 2.08 -4.56 -7.84
C ALA A 150 3.18 -5.46 -8.43
N ALA A 151 3.02 -6.78 -8.32
CA ALA A 151 3.91 -7.77 -8.93
C ALA A 151 3.99 -7.59 -10.44
N HIS A 152 2.85 -7.38 -11.11
CA HIS A 152 2.80 -7.15 -12.54
C HIS A 152 3.48 -5.83 -12.96
N ALA A 153 3.17 -4.72 -12.28
CA ALA A 153 3.75 -3.41 -12.57
C ALA A 153 5.28 -3.41 -12.39
N LEU A 154 5.75 -3.92 -11.25
CA LEU A 154 7.18 -4.04 -10.96
C LEU A 154 7.87 -5.01 -11.92
N GLY A 155 7.23 -6.14 -12.24
CA GLY A 155 7.79 -7.12 -13.16
C GLY A 155 7.98 -6.56 -14.57
N ARG A 156 7.00 -5.79 -15.06
CA ARG A 156 7.12 -5.07 -16.34
C ARG A 156 8.25 -4.04 -16.30
N ALA A 157 8.33 -3.22 -15.26
CA ALA A 157 9.37 -2.20 -15.13
C ALA A 157 10.78 -2.80 -15.00
N ARG A 158 10.91 -3.97 -14.39
CA ARG A 158 12.19 -4.67 -14.20
C ARG A 158 12.57 -5.61 -15.36
N GLY A 159 11.61 -5.98 -16.21
CA GLY A 159 11.82 -6.91 -17.32
C GLY A 159 11.90 -8.39 -16.89
N HIS A 160 11.55 -8.71 -15.64
CA HIS A 160 11.52 -10.07 -15.12
C HIS A 160 10.43 -10.19 -14.02
N PRO A 161 9.92 -11.39 -13.71
CA PRO A 161 8.94 -11.55 -12.64
C PRO A 161 9.44 -11.01 -11.30
N VAL A 162 8.56 -10.33 -10.56
CA VAL A 162 8.80 -9.84 -9.19
C VAL A 162 7.71 -10.40 -8.28
N GLY A 163 8.10 -11.22 -7.30
CA GLY A 163 7.17 -11.74 -6.30
C GLY A 163 6.79 -10.66 -5.29
N VAL A 164 5.48 -10.44 -5.09
CA VAL A 164 4.95 -9.51 -4.08
C VAL A 164 3.98 -10.28 -3.18
N ARG A 165 4.24 -10.27 -1.87
CA ARG A 165 3.37 -10.90 -0.87
C ARG A 165 2.33 -9.91 -0.38
N ALA A 166 1.07 -10.33 -0.31
CA ALA A 166 0.00 -9.52 0.26
C ALA A 166 0.06 -9.58 1.79
N VAL A 167 -0.08 -8.41 2.44
CA VAL A 167 -0.16 -8.29 3.89
C VAL A 167 -1.38 -7.45 4.25
N LEU A 168 -2.23 -7.96 5.13
CA LEU A 168 -3.35 -7.25 5.71
C LEU A 168 -3.07 -7.00 7.19
N VAL A 169 -2.90 -5.74 7.57
CA VAL A 169 -2.63 -5.32 8.94
C VAL A 169 -3.92 -4.92 9.63
N CYS A 170 -4.23 -5.64 10.70
CA CYS A 170 -5.34 -5.41 11.59
C CYS A 170 -4.92 -4.41 12.67
N VAL A 171 -5.26 -3.13 12.51
CA VAL A 171 -4.79 -2.05 13.39
C VAL A 171 -5.77 -1.82 14.54
N ALA A 172 -5.24 -1.68 15.77
CA ALA A 172 -6.00 -1.43 17.00
C ALA A 172 -6.94 -2.57 17.45
N ALA A 173 -6.74 -3.78 16.95
CA ALA A 173 -7.55 -4.92 17.32
C ALA A 173 -7.32 -5.32 18.79
N VAL A 174 -8.38 -5.57 19.55
CA VAL A 174 -8.27 -6.11 20.93
C VAL A 174 -7.96 -7.60 20.92
N ARG A 175 -8.47 -8.33 19.92
CA ARG A 175 -8.17 -9.74 19.69
C ARG A 175 -8.44 -10.09 18.23
N ILE A 176 -7.45 -10.69 17.57
CA ILE A 176 -7.59 -11.25 16.23
C ILE A 176 -7.82 -12.75 16.37
N THR A 177 -8.93 -13.26 15.85
CA THR A 177 -9.17 -14.70 15.71
C THR A 177 -9.10 -15.04 14.23
N VAL A 178 -7.98 -15.59 13.80
CA VAL A 178 -7.84 -16.13 12.44
C VAL A 178 -8.36 -17.57 12.48
N GLY A 179 -9.47 -17.84 11.78
CA GLY A 179 -10.04 -19.19 11.74
C GLY A 179 -9.17 -20.12 10.89
N GLU A 180 -8.93 -19.72 9.65
CA GLU A 180 -7.96 -20.33 8.74
C GLU A 180 -7.18 -19.19 8.08
N GLN A 181 -5.85 -19.27 8.05
CA GLN A 181 -5.03 -18.22 7.46
C GLN A 181 -5.12 -18.31 5.94
N PRO A 182 -5.50 -17.22 5.24
CA PRO A 182 -5.55 -17.23 3.78
C PRO A 182 -4.18 -17.58 3.20
N ARG A 183 -4.14 -18.48 2.21
CA ARG A 183 -2.87 -19.08 1.74
C ARG A 183 -1.87 -18.07 1.18
N ASP A 184 -2.34 -16.94 0.70
CA ASP A 184 -1.55 -15.95 -0.03
C ASP A 184 -1.64 -14.52 0.55
N VAL A 185 -2.23 -14.37 1.73
CA VAL A 185 -2.30 -13.10 2.46
C VAL A 185 -1.89 -13.29 3.92
N ASP A 186 -0.78 -12.64 4.32
CA ASP A 186 -0.37 -12.57 5.72
C ASP A 186 -1.29 -11.61 6.48
N VAL A 187 -2.03 -12.10 7.48
CA VAL A 187 -2.89 -11.28 8.33
C VAL A 187 -2.17 -11.03 9.65
N LEU A 188 -1.80 -9.77 9.91
CA LEU A 188 -0.90 -9.39 11.01
C LEU A 188 -1.53 -8.30 11.89
N ASP A 189 -1.20 -8.26 13.18
CA ASP A 189 -1.34 -7.04 13.99
C ASP A 189 -0.10 -6.13 13.84
N GLU A 190 -0.06 -5.01 14.56
CA GLU A 190 1.08 -4.10 14.52
C GLU A 190 2.39 -4.73 15.06
N VAL A 191 2.31 -5.69 15.99
CA VAL A 191 3.48 -6.34 16.59
C VAL A 191 4.09 -7.33 15.60
N ALA A 192 3.25 -8.18 15.00
CA ALA A 192 3.66 -9.12 13.97
C ALA A 192 4.11 -8.40 12.70
N LEU A 193 3.53 -7.23 12.39
CA LEU A 193 4.03 -6.35 11.32
C LEU A 193 5.49 -5.97 11.57
N ALA A 194 5.83 -5.51 12.78
CA ALA A 194 7.22 -5.14 13.11
C ALA A 194 8.20 -6.30 12.93
N GLY A 195 7.75 -7.53 13.17
CA GLY A 195 8.53 -8.76 12.95
C GLY A 195 8.95 -9.00 11.49
N LEU A 196 8.28 -8.39 10.50
CA LEU A 196 8.69 -8.48 9.10
C LEU A 196 10.09 -7.92 8.86
N CYS A 197 10.50 -6.92 9.64
CA CYS A 197 11.79 -6.25 9.53
C CYS A 197 12.98 -7.22 9.61
N GLY A 198 12.85 -8.29 10.42
CA GLY A 198 13.87 -9.32 10.59
C GLY A 198 13.92 -10.39 9.49
N ARG A 199 12.98 -10.39 8.53
CA ARG A 199 13.00 -11.35 7.42
C ARG A 199 14.12 -11.02 6.44
N GLY A 200 14.83 -12.04 5.95
CA GLY A 200 16.00 -11.88 5.08
C GLY A 200 16.22 -13.03 4.11
N GLY A 201 17.26 -12.91 3.29
CA GLY A 201 17.74 -13.98 2.39
C GLY A 201 17.05 -14.06 1.02
N VAL A 202 16.14 -13.12 0.71
CA VAL A 202 15.42 -13.10 -0.58
C VAL A 202 16.01 -12.09 -1.55
N LEU A 203 16.22 -10.84 -1.09
CA LEU A 203 16.79 -9.77 -1.92
C LEU A 203 18.17 -9.37 -1.41
N THR A 204 19.10 -9.16 -2.33
CA THR A 204 20.38 -8.52 -2.03
C THR A 204 20.16 -7.02 -1.82
N PRO A 205 21.07 -6.30 -1.12
CA PRO A 205 20.97 -4.84 -0.98
C PRO A 205 20.84 -4.11 -2.32
N ALA A 206 21.62 -4.54 -3.33
CA ALA A 206 21.51 -3.98 -4.69
C ALA A 206 20.15 -4.27 -5.34
N GLY A 207 19.56 -5.45 -5.09
CA GLY A 207 18.22 -5.80 -5.54
C GLY A 207 17.14 -4.95 -4.90
N VAL A 208 17.27 -4.64 -3.60
CA VAL A 208 16.38 -3.73 -2.88
C VAL A 208 16.42 -2.34 -3.51
N GLU A 209 17.61 -1.78 -3.73
CA GLU A 209 17.75 -0.46 -4.34
C GLU A 209 17.24 -0.40 -5.78
N ALA A 210 17.51 -1.43 -6.59
CA ALA A 210 17.02 -1.50 -7.97
C ALA A 210 15.48 -1.56 -8.04
N LEU A 211 14.86 -2.36 -7.16
CA LEU A 211 13.40 -2.43 -7.08
C LEU A 211 12.80 -1.14 -6.53
N HIS A 212 13.41 -0.57 -5.49
CA HIS A 212 12.97 0.70 -4.92
C HIS A 212 13.05 1.85 -5.94
N SER A 213 14.14 1.92 -6.71
CA SER A 213 14.30 2.92 -7.78
C SER A 213 13.21 2.82 -8.85
N ALA A 214 12.79 1.60 -9.20
CA ALA A 214 11.66 1.41 -10.12
C ALA A 214 10.32 1.74 -9.45
N ALA A 215 10.14 1.31 -8.20
CA ALA A 215 8.89 1.48 -7.48
C ALA A 215 8.56 2.93 -7.15
N ARG A 216 9.56 3.78 -6.91
CA ARG A 216 9.35 5.21 -6.62
C ARG A 216 8.97 6.03 -7.85
N ASP A 217 9.23 5.54 -9.06
CA ASP A 217 8.77 6.18 -10.29
C ASP A 217 7.26 5.95 -10.48
N ARG A 218 6.48 7.03 -10.43
CA ARG A 218 5.03 7.01 -10.67
C ARG A 218 4.68 6.41 -12.04
N GLY A 219 5.56 6.56 -13.03
CA GLY A 219 5.44 5.96 -14.36
C GLY A 219 5.35 4.43 -14.37
N THR A 220 6.00 3.75 -13.41
CA THR A 220 5.91 2.29 -13.23
C THR A 220 4.47 1.80 -13.06
N TRP A 221 3.60 2.65 -12.51
CA TRP A 221 2.25 2.27 -12.10
C TRP A 221 1.16 2.72 -13.07
N ARG A 222 1.48 3.57 -14.05
CA ARG A 222 0.52 4.19 -14.99
C ARG A 222 -0.01 3.20 -16.03
N TYR A 223 0.68 2.08 -16.28
CA TYR A 223 0.32 1.10 -17.30
C TYR A 223 0.63 -0.33 -16.83
N ALA A 224 -0.32 -0.99 -16.18
CA ALA A 224 -0.33 -2.46 -16.14
C ALA A 224 -1.35 -2.98 -17.15
#